data_AF-A0A6A3BCY3-F1
#
_entry.id   AF-A0A6A3BCY3-F1
#
_cell.length_a   1.000
_cell.length_b   1.000
_cell.length_c   1.000
_cell.angle_alpha   90.00
_cell.angle_beta   90.00
_cell.angle_gamma   90.00
#
_symmetry.space_group_name_H-M   'P 1'
#
loop_
_entity.id
_entity.type
_entity.pdbx_description
1 polymer ?
#
loop_
_entity_poly.entity_id
_entity_poly.type
_entity_poly.pdbx_seq_one_letter_code
_entity_poly.pdbx_strand_id
1 'polypeptide(L)'
;MSIEDDQKPVTVGPLGGQGGSSWDDGVYSTIRQLVIAHGSGIDSFQIEYDNKGNSLWSKKHGGNGGSKTDKVKLDFPDEFLTSVHGYYGSLKERGPILLRSLTFHSNKKTYGPC
;
A
#
# COMPACT_ATOMS: atom_id res chain seq x y z
N MET A 1 -16.73 -32.02 -10.48
CA MET A 1 -15.63 -31.59 -11.36
C MET A 1 -15.55 -30.08 -11.20
N SER A 2 -14.78 -29.61 -10.21
CA SER A 2 -14.68 -28.19 -9.90
C SER A 2 -13.59 -27.63 -10.80
N ILE A 3 -13.96 -26.75 -11.72
CA ILE A 3 -12.99 -25.90 -12.40
C ILE A 3 -12.60 -24.86 -11.36
N GLU A 4 -11.56 -25.15 -10.56
CA GLU A 4 -10.82 -24.09 -9.89
C GLU A 4 -10.13 -23.33 -11.03
N ASP A 5 -10.68 -22.16 -11.34
CA ASP A 5 -10.04 -21.23 -12.26
C ASP A 5 -8.69 -20.87 -11.64
N ASP A 6 -7.61 -21.39 -12.23
CA ASP A 6 -6.22 -21.24 -11.77
C ASP A 6 -5.73 -19.82 -12.08
N GLN A 7 -6.50 -18.81 -11.65
CA GLN A 7 -6.19 -17.41 -11.82
C GLN A 7 -5.03 -17.06 -10.91
N LYS A 8 -3.83 -17.09 -11.51
CA LYS A 8 -2.64 -16.55 -10.88
C LYS A 8 -2.81 -15.04 -10.68
N PRO A 9 -2.48 -14.52 -9.50
CA PRO A 9 -2.52 -13.09 -9.24
C PRO A 9 -1.58 -12.36 -10.19
N VAL A 10 -2.03 -11.21 -10.70
CA VAL A 10 -1.19 -10.30 -11.49
C VAL A 10 -0.38 -9.42 -10.55
N THR A 11 0.94 -9.48 -10.65
CA THR A 11 1.86 -8.63 -9.88
C THR A 11 2.45 -7.54 -10.77
N VAL A 12 2.43 -6.29 -10.30
CA VAL A 12 3.02 -5.13 -10.98
C VAL A 12 4.03 -4.47 -10.04
N GLY A 13 5.19 -4.08 -10.57
CA GLY A 13 6.29 -3.48 -9.80
C GLY A 13 7.36 -4.51 -9.36
N PRO A 14 8.21 -4.17 -8.38
CA PRO A 14 8.18 -2.96 -7.57
C PRO A 14 8.55 -1.67 -8.34
N LEU A 15 8.01 -0.53 -7.91
CA LEU A 15 8.32 0.79 -8.44
C LEU A 15 8.96 1.65 -7.35
N GLY A 16 10.19 2.11 -7.56
CA GLY A 16 10.93 2.91 -6.57
C GLY A 16 12.44 2.63 -6.58
N GLY A 17 13.09 2.85 -5.44
CA GLY A 17 14.51 2.56 -5.25
C GLY A 17 14.79 1.06 -5.00
N GLN A 18 16.06 0.68 -5.11
CA GLN A 18 16.56 -0.70 -4.88
C GLN A 18 17.06 -0.91 -3.43
N GLY A 19 16.80 0.04 -2.53
CA GLY A 19 17.24 -0.02 -1.14
C GLY A 19 16.21 -0.65 -0.20
N GLY A 20 16.60 -0.85 1.06
CA GLY A 20 15.74 -1.42 2.09
C GLY A 20 15.66 -2.95 2.05
N SER A 21 14.73 -3.52 2.82
CA SER A 21 14.45 -4.95 2.86
C SER A 21 13.17 -5.24 2.07
N SER A 22 13.22 -6.24 1.18
CA SER A 22 12.04 -6.69 0.44
C SER A 22 11.03 -7.34 1.38
N TRP A 23 9.75 -7.17 1.06
CA TRP A 23 8.62 -7.81 1.74
C TRP A 23 7.50 -8.06 0.74
N ASP A 24 6.70 -9.08 1.02
CA ASP A 24 5.51 -9.47 0.27
C ASP A 24 4.53 -10.10 1.27
N ASP A 25 3.35 -9.49 1.44
CA ASP A 25 2.32 -10.02 2.33
C ASP A 25 1.50 -11.16 1.69
N GLY A 26 1.69 -11.40 0.38
CA GLY A 26 0.89 -12.33 -0.40
C GLY A 26 -0.42 -11.73 -0.89
N VAL A 27 -1.39 -12.59 -1.21
CA VAL A 27 -2.64 -12.20 -1.87
C VAL A 27 -3.83 -12.42 -0.93
N TYR A 28 -4.68 -11.40 -0.87
CA TYR A 28 -5.88 -11.35 -0.04
C TYR A 28 -7.11 -10.97 -0.88
N SER A 29 -8.30 -11.08 -0.30
CA SER A 29 -9.56 -10.80 -1.01
C SER A 29 -9.73 -9.32 -1.32
N THR A 30 -9.42 -8.43 -0.38
CA THR A 30 -9.39 -6.98 -0.60
C THR A 30 -8.64 -6.28 0.55
N ILE A 31 -8.54 -4.96 0.49
CA ILE A 31 -8.02 -4.09 1.56
C ILE A 31 -9.21 -3.46 2.28
N ARG A 32 -9.15 -3.38 3.62
CA ARG A 32 -10.11 -2.66 4.47
C ARG A 32 -9.55 -1.31 4.92
N GLN A 33 -8.26 -1.28 5.28
CA GLN A 33 -7.62 -0.07 5.75
C GLN A 33 -6.12 -0.05 5.42
N LEU A 34 -5.58 1.13 5.15
CA LEU A 34 -4.14 1.39 5.14
C LEU A 34 -3.78 2.41 6.22
N VAL A 35 -2.68 2.17 6.92
CA VAL A 35 -2.06 3.10 7.87
C VAL A 35 -0.68 3.45 7.33
N ILE A 36 -0.44 4.74 7.10
CA ILE A 36 0.70 5.23 6.35
C ILE A 36 1.41 6.29 7.19
N ALA A 37 2.64 6.00 7.62
CA ALA A 37 3.47 6.99 8.27
C ALA A 37 4.35 7.68 7.22
N HIS A 38 4.37 9.01 7.22
CA HIS A 38 5.09 9.81 6.23
C HIS A 38 5.58 11.14 6.79
N GLY A 39 6.39 11.84 6.00
CA GLY A 39 6.94 13.15 6.33
C GLY A 39 7.58 13.77 5.10
N SER A 40 8.91 13.74 5.02
CA SER A 40 9.58 14.13 3.77
C SER A 40 9.31 13.11 2.66
N GLY A 41 9.07 11.85 2.99
CA GLY A 41 8.63 10.78 2.09
C GLY A 41 7.89 9.73 2.92
N ILE A 42 7.53 8.61 2.29
CA ILE A 42 6.86 7.51 2.98
C ILE A 42 7.86 6.77 3.86
N ASP A 43 7.52 6.57 5.14
CA ASP A 43 8.36 5.88 6.12
C ASP A 43 7.90 4.44 6.36
N SER A 44 6.60 4.23 6.57
CA SER A 44 6.06 2.89 6.82
C SER A 44 4.60 2.71 6.40
N PHE A 45 4.25 1.44 6.21
CA PHE A 45 2.90 0.96 5.92
C PHE A 45 2.49 -0.11 6.91
N GLN A 46 1.20 -0.14 7.22
CA GLN A 46 0.53 -1.31 7.76
C GLN A 46 -0.85 -1.42 7.11
N ILE A 47 -1.22 -2.61 6.66
CA ILE A 47 -2.44 -2.82 5.88
C ILE A 47 -3.33 -3.79 6.64
N GLU A 48 -4.61 -3.45 6.73
CA GLU A 48 -5.67 -4.37 7.12
C GLU A 48 -6.29 -4.96 5.87
N TYR A 49 -6.15 -6.26 5.70
CA TYR A 49 -6.73 -7.01 4.60
C TYR A 49 -8.05 -7.66 5.04
N ASP A 50 -8.91 -7.90 4.06
CA ASP A 50 -9.96 -8.91 4.15
C ASP A 50 -9.46 -10.22 3.54
N ASN A 51 -9.67 -11.32 4.24
CA ASN A 51 -9.47 -12.67 3.72
C ASN A 51 -10.75 -13.49 3.88
N LYS A 52 -11.56 -13.50 2.82
CA LYS A 52 -12.86 -14.21 2.78
C LYS A 52 -13.76 -13.82 3.97
N GLY A 53 -13.85 -12.52 4.26
CA GLY A 53 -14.66 -11.96 5.35
C GLY A 53 -13.92 -11.75 6.67
N ASN A 54 -12.70 -12.29 6.83
CA ASN A 54 -11.90 -12.14 8.04
C ASN A 54 -10.96 -10.93 7.96
N SER A 55 -10.94 -10.07 8.99
CA SER A 55 -9.95 -8.98 9.11
C SER A 55 -8.60 -9.52 9.54
N LEU A 56 -7.54 -9.18 8.80
CA LEU A 56 -6.16 -9.56 9.12
C LEU A 56 -5.22 -8.37 8.94
N TRP A 57 -4.45 -8.05 9.97
CA TRP A 57 -3.44 -7.01 9.92
C TRP A 57 -2.10 -7.56 9.44
N SER A 58 -1.46 -6.85 8.51
CA SER A 58 -0.08 -7.09 8.11
C SER A 58 0.89 -6.78 9.24
N LYS A 59 2.13 -7.24 9.10
CA LYS A 59 3.25 -6.62 9.82
C LYS A 59 3.39 -5.17 9.37
N LYS A 60 3.93 -4.32 10.24
CA LYS A 60 4.34 -2.99 9.81
C LYS A 60 5.61 -3.10 8.98
N HIS A 61 5.58 -2.55 7.76
CA HIS A 61 6.70 -2.51 6.83
C HIS A 61 7.31 -1.12 6.82
N GLY A 62 8.62 -1.02 6.99
CA GLY A 62 9.33 0.26 7.07
C GLY A 62 9.70 0.65 8.51
N GLY A 63 9.92 1.94 8.71
CA GLY A 63 10.53 2.49 9.93
C GLY A 63 9.56 2.82 11.08
N ASN A 64 10.12 3.53 12.07
CA ASN A 64 9.39 4.23 13.13
C ASN A 64 9.45 5.76 12.93
N GLY A 65 9.77 6.20 11.72
CA GLY A 65 9.86 7.61 11.37
C GLY A 65 8.52 8.15 10.89
N GLY A 66 8.59 9.18 10.05
CA GLY A 66 7.42 9.98 9.66
C GLY A 66 7.02 10.97 10.76
N SER A 67 6.53 12.14 10.35
CA SER A 67 5.98 13.15 11.25
C SER A 67 4.45 13.18 11.24
N LYS A 68 3.84 12.46 10.30
CA LYS A 68 2.39 12.35 10.12
C LYS A 68 1.99 10.89 9.89
N THR A 69 0.74 10.58 10.24
CA THR A 69 0.13 9.29 9.97
C THR A 69 -1.24 9.49 9.37
N ASP A 70 -1.42 9.03 8.13
CA ASP A 70 -2.72 9.02 7.47
C ASP A 70 -3.34 7.62 7.54
N LYS A 71 -4.67 7.58 7.65
CA LYS A 71 -5.45 6.35 7.62
C LYS A 71 -6.41 6.39 6.43
N VAL A 72 -6.21 5.48 5.49
CA VAL A 72 -7.13 5.23 4.37
C VAL A 72 -8.08 4.13 4.83
N LYS A 73 -9.18 4.50 5.49
CA LYS A 73 -10.23 3.56 5.87
C LYS A 73 -11.29 3.51 4.77
N LEU A 74 -11.47 2.32 4.20
CA LEU A 74 -12.47 2.07 3.16
C LEU A 74 -13.78 1.65 3.81
N ASP A 75 -14.89 2.10 3.23
CA ASP A 75 -16.24 1.68 3.60
C ASP A 75 -16.53 0.26 3.06
N PHE A 76 -15.88 -0.74 3.66
CA PHE A 76 -16.04 -2.16 3.29
C PHE A 76 -17.48 -2.65 3.58
N PRO A 77 -18.09 -3.44 2.67
CA PRO A 77 -17.52 -4.00 1.43
C PRO A 77 -17.70 -3.11 0.18
N ASP A 78 -18.40 -1.98 0.32
CA ASP A 78 -18.86 -1.18 -0.82
C ASP A 78 -17.77 -0.28 -1.43
N GLU A 79 -16.68 -0.04 -0.71
CA GLU A 79 -15.55 0.76 -1.15
C GLU A 79 -14.28 -0.09 -1.28
N PHE A 80 -13.65 -0.04 -2.46
CA PHE A 80 -12.42 -0.77 -2.77
C PHE A 80 -11.49 0.10 -3.63
N LEU A 81 -10.18 -0.17 -3.56
CA LEU A 81 -9.20 0.55 -4.36
C LEU A 81 -9.32 0.19 -5.84
N THR A 82 -9.27 1.21 -6.69
CA THR A 82 -9.29 1.09 -8.15
C THR A 82 -7.97 1.46 -8.77
N SER A 83 -7.20 2.37 -8.15
CA SER A 83 -5.83 2.65 -8.55
C SER A 83 -4.98 3.19 -7.40
N VAL A 84 -3.66 3.02 -7.56
CA VAL A 84 -2.65 3.63 -6.70
C VAL A 84 -1.71 4.43 -7.59
N HIS A 85 -1.52 5.69 -7.24
CA HIS A 85 -0.58 6.60 -7.89
C HIS A 85 0.50 6.98 -6.89
N GLY A 86 1.69 7.27 -7.39
CA GLY A 86 2.78 7.69 -6.53
C GLY A 86 3.85 8.46 -7.27
N TYR A 87 4.69 9.13 -6.48
CA TYR A 87 5.93 9.74 -6.95
C TYR A 87 7.09 9.14 -6.16
N TYR A 88 8.16 8.76 -6.84
CA TYR A 88 9.40 8.33 -6.21
C TYR A 88 10.57 9.18 -6.74
N GLY A 89 11.59 9.39 -5.92
CA GLY A 89 12.72 10.21 -6.29
C GLY A 89 13.71 10.40 -5.15
N SER A 90 14.81 11.09 -5.43
CA SER A 90 15.83 11.39 -4.43
C SER A 90 15.55 12.71 -3.71
N LEU A 91 15.90 12.77 -2.42
CA LEU A 91 15.82 13.98 -1.61
C LEU A 91 17.03 14.90 -1.74
N LYS A 92 18.18 14.34 -2.09
CA LYS A 92 19.46 15.03 -2.20
C LYS A 92 20.09 14.65 -3.52
N GLU A 93 20.96 15.51 -4.05
CA GLU A 93 21.75 15.15 -5.23
C GLU A 93 22.50 13.84 -4.95
N ARG A 94 22.27 12.80 -5.79
CA ARG A 94 22.80 11.43 -5.65
C ARG A 94 22.39 10.66 -4.39
N GLY A 95 21.33 11.08 -3.69
CA GLY A 95 20.76 10.32 -2.57
C GLY A 95 19.94 9.10 -3.03
N PRO A 96 19.52 8.22 -2.10
CA PRO A 96 18.67 7.08 -2.43
C PRO A 96 17.31 7.53 -2.99
N ILE A 97 16.77 6.74 -3.93
CA ILE A 97 15.41 6.92 -4.43
C ILE A 97 14.45 6.40 -3.36
N LEU A 98 13.55 7.27 -2.91
CA LEU A 98 12.52 6.97 -1.92
C LEU A 98 11.15 7.15 -2.53
N LEU A 99 10.16 6.40 -2.04
CA LEU A 99 8.77 6.69 -2.31
C LEU A 99 8.42 8.02 -1.60
N ARG A 100 8.07 9.03 -2.40
CA ARG A 100 7.89 10.42 -1.95
C ARG A 100 6.46 10.69 -1.54
N SER A 101 5.52 10.16 -2.31
CA SER A 101 4.09 10.31 -2.03
C SER A 101 3.28 9.20 -2.65
N LEU A 102 2.10 8.96 -2.07
CA LEU A 102 1.07 8.10 -2.61
C LEU A 102 -0.29 8.77 -2.62
N THR A 103 -1.08 8.44 -3.63
CA THR A 103 -2.51 8.79 -3.74
C THR A 103 -3.28 7.53 -4.08
N PHE A 104 -4.32 7.25 -3.30
CA PHE A 104 -5.18 6.08 -3.48
C PHE A 104 -6.52 6.53 -4.03
N HIS A 105 -6.96 5.91 -5.11
CA HIS A 105 -8.31 6.10 -5.62
C HIS A 105 -9.12 4.86 -5.29
N SER A 106 -10.30 5.09 -4.70
CA SER A 106 -11.34 4.08 -4.58
C SER A 106 -12.40 4.30 -5.65
N ASN A 107 -13.34 3.37 -5.74
CA ASN A 107 -14.57 3.54 -6.50
C ASN A 107 -15.48 4.67 -5.95
N LYS A 108 -15.19 5.24 -4.76
CA LYS A 108 -15.99 6.31 -4.15
C LYS A 108 -15.27 7.66 -4.08
N LYS A 109 -13.96 7.69 -3.79
CA LYS A 109 -13.22 8.94 -3.56
C LYS A 109 -11.70 8.76 -3.66
N THR A 110 -10.98 9.86 -3.51
CA THR A 110 -9.51 9.91 -3.49
C THR A 110 -8.99 10.14 -2.07
N TYR A 111 -7.88 9.49 -1.73
CA TYR A 111 -7.14 9.68 -0.48
C TYR A 111 -5.70 10.11 -0.78
N GLY A 112 -5.22 11.14 -0.07
CA GLY A 112 -3.88 11.70 -0.25
C GLY A 112 -3.88 13.00 -1.07
N PRO A 113 -2.71 13.41 -1.61
CA PRO A 113 -1.43 12.74 -1.47
C PRO A 113 -0.95 12.72 -0.01
N CYS A 114 -0.45 11.56 0.40
CA CYS A 114 0.30 11.37 1.64
C CYS A 114 1.79 11.26 1.32
#